data_AF-A0A7W8NNL3-F1
#
_entry.id   AF-A0A7W8NNL3-F1
#
_cell.length_a   1.000
_cell.length_b   1.000
_cell.length_c   1.000
_cell.angle_alpha   90.00
_cell.angle_beta   90.00
_cell.angle_gamma   90.00
#
_symmetry.space_group_name_H-M   'P 1'
#
loop_
_entity.id
_entity.type
_entity.pdbx_description
1 polymer ?
#
loop_
_entity_poly.entity_id
_entity_poly.type
_entity_poly.pdbx_seq_one_letter_code
_entity_poly.pdbx_strand_id
1 'polypeptide(L)'
;MKRAVLMLGGALLSLSALAAEPAVSNMMGMSMPADNQHMPTWGTHGMAMFGGKSELYAAHLPMAHPPHDYQAIFTFHVADAKIDAALRQRLAASHTLWTIAPEKFELNRLDPASKNPLKQFKADLVLGHFEQDGKTEYHDVTIVVDQIEFYLKL
;
A
#
# COMPACT_ATOMS: atom_id res chain seq x y z
N MET A 1 9.63 89.54 -1.38
CA MET A 1 9.50 89.97 0.03
C MET A 1 9.13 88.73 0.86
N LYS A 2 10.06 87.96 1.45
CA LYS A 2 10.77 88.09 2.74
C LYS A 2 9.91 88.50 3.95
N ARG A 3 9.64 87.54 4.86
CA ARG A 3 10.05 87.46 6.30
C ARG A 3 9.46 86.15 6.89
N ALA A 4 10.29 85.18 7.34
CA ALA A 4 11.07 85.10 8.60
C ALA A 4 10.18 84.82 9.83
N VAL A 5 10.09 83.58 10.34
CA VAL A 5 10.97 82.86 11.32
C VAL A 5 10.63 83.18 12.78
N LEU A 6 10.32 82.13 13.58
CA LEU A 6 10.93 81.73 14.87
C LEU A 6 10.17 80.49 15.41
N MET A 7 10.69 79.25 15.45
CA MET A 7 11.71 78.59 16.30
C MET A 7 11.27 78.19 17.73
N LEU A 8 11.84 77.04 18.13
CA LEU A 8 11.82 76.31 19.42
C LEU A 8 10.61 75.40 19.69
N GLY A 9 10.76 74.12 20.02
CA GLY A 9 11.93 73.27 20.25
C GLY A 9 11.45 71.92 20.78
N GLY A 10 12.27 70.87 20.71
CA GLY A 10 11.94 69.58 21.31
C GLY A 10 12.88 68.45 20.88
N ALA A 11 13.65 67.96 21.83
CA ALA A 11 14.77 67.05 21.68
C ALA A 11 14.40 65.58 21.42
N LEU A 12 15.29 64.91 20.69
CA LEU A 12 15.77 63.52 20.81
C LEU A 12 14.80 62.41 21.24
N LEU A 13 14.66 61.41 20.35
CA LEU A 13 15.07 60.03 20.64
C LEU A 13 15.17 59.25 19.31
N SER A 14 16.40 58.95 18.92
CA SER A 14 16.74 58.04 17.84
C SER A 14 16.51 56.60 18.29
N LEU A 15 15.61 55.88 17.62
CA LEU A 15 15.47 54.43 17.74
C LEU A 15 15.96 53.81 16.43
N SER A 16 17.15 53.23 16.48
CA SER A 16 17.71 52.45 15.37
C SER A 16 17.40 50.97 15.55
N ALA A 17 17.24 50.29 14.42
CA ALA A 17 17.32 48.84 14.18
C ALA A 17 16.06 48.05 14.63
N LEU A 18 15.61 47.01 13.91
CA LEU A 18 16.20 46.20 12.87
C LEU A 18 15.03 45.63 12.06
N ALA A 19 14.97 45.86 10.75
CA ALA A 19 14.12 45.02 9.89
C ALA A 19 14.78 43.64 9.85
N ALA A 20 14.24 42.70 10.62
CA ALA A 20 14.64 41.30 10.55
C ALA A 20 14.06 40.72 9.26
N GLU A 21 14.92 40.50 8.27
CA GLU A 21 14.63 39.56 7.18
C GLU A 21 14.47 38.16 7.80
N PRO A 22 13.47 37.36 7.43
CA PRO A 22 13.52 35.95 7.73
C PRO A 22 14.57 35.33 6.80
N ALA A 23 15.77 35.12 7.35
CA ALA A 23 16.73 34.19 6.80
C ALA A 23 16.13 32.78 6.87
N VAL A 24 15.45 32.36 5.81
CA VAL A 24 15.24 30.93 5.51
C VAL A 24 16.23 30.55 4.42
N SER A 25 17.50 30.62 4.79
CA SER A 25 18.62 30.16 3.99
C SER A 25 19.07 28.81 4.54
N ASN A 26 19.05 27.79 3.69
CA ASN A 26 19.64 26.47 3.86
C ASN A 26 19.21 25.63 5.09
N MET A 27 18.18 24.81 4.87
CA MET A 27 18.18 23.41 5.35
C MET A 27 18.11 22.45 4.15
N MET A 28 19.00 22.62 3.18
CA MET A 28 19.41 21.50 2.31
C MET A 28 20.49 20.72 3.07
N GLY A 29 20.20 19.47 3.47
CA GLY A 29 21.27 18.57 3.91
C GLY A 29 21.01 17.64 5.09
N MET A 30 19.78 17.48 5.58
CA MET A 30 19.43 16.29 6.36
C MET A 30 18.67 15.35 5.45
N SER A 31 19.42 14.43 4.83
CA SER A 31 18.88 13.18 4.31
C SER A 31 18.22 12.46 5.48
N MET A 32 16.91 12.70 5.65
CA MET A 32 16.08 11.80 6.43
C MET A 32 16.32 10.39 5.87
N PRO A 33 16.49 9.36 6.70
CA PRO A 33 16.39 8.00 6.20
C PRO A 33 15.08 7.92 5.40
N ALA A 34 15.10 7.26 4.24
CA ALA A 34 13.88 6.96 3.51
C ALA A 34 12.97 6.24 4.49
N ASP A 35 12.03 6.98 5.08
CA ASP A 35 11.17 6.46 6.10
C ASP A 35 10.38 5.37 5.40
N ASN A 36 10.49 4.15 5.92
CA ASN A 36 9.83 2.98 5.38
C ASN A 36 8.34 3.07 5.77
N GLN A 37 7.73 4.22 5.45
CA GLN A 37 6.35 4.59 5.72
C GLN A 37 5.52 3.82 4.73
N HIS A 38 5.13 2.65 5.19
CA HIS A 38 4.10 1.85 4.58
C HIS A 38 2.83 2.70 4.43
N MET A 39 2.18 2.61 3.27
CA MET A 39 0.91 3.24 3.03
C MET A 39 -0.16 2.58 3.94
N PRO A 40 -1.35 3.19 4.12
CA PRO A 40 -2.43 2.59 4.90
C PRO A 40 -2.94 1.23 4.36
N THR A 41 -2.41 0.78 3.22
CA THR A 41 -2.74 -0.47 2.56
C THR A 41 -1.74 -1.59 2.79
N TRP A 42 -0.74 -1.38 3.65
CA TRP A 42 0.27 -2.41 3.94
C TRP A 42 -0.22 -3.39 4.99
N GLY A 43 -0.17 -4.67 4.65
CA GLY A 43 -0.52 -5.71 5.60
C GLY A 43 -0.37 -7.10 5.01
N THR A 44 -0.80 -8.08 5.79
CA THR A 44 -1.05 -9.43 5.29
C THR A 44 -2.47 -9.47 4.76
N HIS A 45 -2.63 -9.77 3.49
CA HIS A 45 -3.93 -9.70 2.81
C HIS A 45 -4.41 -11.10 2.45
N GLY A 46 -5.03 -11.77 3.41
CA GLY A 46 -5.58 -13.11 3.19
C GLY A 46 -6.59 -13.13 2.05
N MET A 47 -6.57 -14.20 1.25
CA MET A 47 -7.45 -14.34 0.09
C MET A 47 -8.11 -15.70 0.05
N ALA A 48 -9.38 -15.77 -0.32
CA ALA A 48 -10.02 -17.03 -0.69
C ALA A 48 -9.65 -17.42 -2.13
N MET A 49 -9.37 -18.70 -2.35
CA MET A 49 -9.13 -19.26 -3.68
C MET A 49 -10.38 -19.97 -4.20
N PHE A 50 -10.66 -19.79 -5.48
CA PHE A 50 -11.71 -20.51 -6.19
C PHE A 50 -11.37 -20.62 -7.69
N GLY A 51 -12.22 -21.31 -8.46
CA GLY A 51 -11.98 -21.62 -9.87
C GLY A 51 -11.72 -23.11 -10.07
N GLY A 52 -10.84 -23.47 -10.99
CA GLY A 52 -10.53 -24.86 -11.29
C GLY A 52 -9.57 -25.03 -12.45
N LYS A 53 -9.87 -25.98 -13.35
CA LYS A 53 -8.95 -26.41 -14.42
C LYS A 53 -8.51 -25.25 -15.32
N SER A 54 -9.45 -24.41 -15.76
CA SER A 54 -9.17 -23.35 -16.73
C SER A 54 -8.50 -22.15 -16.09
N GLU A 55 -8.93 -21.75 -14.90
CA GLU A 55 -8.51 -20.49 -14.29
C GLU A 55 -8.65 -20.57 -12.77
N LEU A 56 -7.74 -19.89 -12.07
CA LEU A 56 -7.77 -19.73 -10.63
C LEU A 56 -7.99 -18.27 -10.29
N TYR A 57 -8.79 -18.03 -9.26
CA TYR A 57 -9.12 -16.70 -8.77
C TYR A 57 -8.73 -16.58 -7.32
N ALA A 58 -8.22 -15.42 -6.95
CA ALA A 58 -8.01 -15.00 -5.58
C ALA A 58 -8.95 -13.82 -5.28
N ALA A 59 -9.75 -13.93 -4.22
CA ALA A 59 -10.55 -12.85 -3.69
C ALA A 59 -10.03 -12.44 -2.32
N HIS A 60 -9.60 -11.19 -2.17
CA HIS A 60 -9.23 -10.63 -0.87
C HIS A 60 -10.38 -10.76 0.13
N LEU A 61 -10.06 -11.02 1.41
CA LEU A 61 -11.00 -11.10 2.52
C LEU A 61 -11.11 -9.73 3.19
N PRO A 62 -12.10 -8.88 2.84
CA PRO A 62 -12.16 -7.50 3.33
C PRO A 62 -12.60 -7.40 4.79
N MET A 63 -12.21 -6.29 5.41
CA MET A 63 -12.78 -5.79 6.68
C MET A 63 -13.11 -4.30 6.50
N ALA A 64 -14.04 -3.77 7.29
CA ALA A 64 -14.47 -2.37 7.21
C ALA A 64 -13.47 -1.39 7.86
N HIS A 65 -12.17 -1.64 7.71
CA HIS A 65 -11.10 -0.75 8.16
C HIS A 65 -9.79 -1.05 7.40
N PRO A 66 -8.89 -0.06 7.29
CA PRO A 66 -7.53 -0.29 6.78
C PRO A 66 -6.78 -1.38 7.58
N PRO A 67 -5.87 -2.14 6.95
CA PRO A 67 -5.51 -2.08 5.53
C PRO A 67 -6.45 -2.94 4.64
N HIS A 68 -7.59 -3.40 5.15
CA HIS A 68 -8.45 -4.42 4.52
C HIS A 68 -9.73 -3.86 3.89
N ASP A 69 -9.87 -2.54 3.80
CA ASP A 69 -11.04 -1.81 3.31
C ASP A 69 -11.13 -1.78 1.77
N TYR A 70 -10.84 -2.91 1.14
CA TYR A 70 -10.90 -3.08 -0.32
C TYR A 70 -11.44 -4.46 -0.69
N GLN A 71 -12.28 -4.47 -1.72
CA GLN A 71 -12.61 -5.69 -2.46
C GLN A 71 -11.69 -5.78 -3.68
N ALA A 72 -10.88 -6.83 -3.72
CA ALA A 72 -10.01 -7.14 -4.86
C ALA A 72 -10.21 -8.59 -5.29
N ILE A 73 -10.34 -8.81 -6.60
CA ILE A 73 -10.43 -10.13 -7.23
C ILE A 73 -9.50 -10.15 -8.43
N PHE A 74 -8.67 -11.16 -8.54
CA PHE A 74 -7.76 -11.33 -9.66
C PHE A 74 -7.58 -12.80 -10.03
N THR A 75 -7.26 -13.04 -11.29
CA THR A 75 -6.82 -14.35 -11.77
C THR A 75 -5.32 -14.52 -11.52
N PHE A 76 -4.92 -15.77 -11.25
CA PHE A 76 -3.53 -16.07 -10.92
C PHE A 76 -3.14 -17.47 -11.36
N HIS A 77 -1.82 -17.71 -11.34
CA HIS A 77 -1.25 -19.04 -11.35
C HIS A 77 -0.10 -19.14 -10.34
N VAL A 78 0.22 -20.38 -9.95
CA VAL A 78 1.43 -20.66 -9.18
C VAL A 78 2.60 -20.82 -10.14
N ALA A 79 3.71 -20.13 -9.88
CA ALA A 79 4.87 -20.17 -10.78
C ALA A 79 5.45 -21.60 -10.95
N ASP A 80 5.35 -22.44 -9.92
CA ASP A 80 5.65 -23.87 -10.04
C ASP A 80 4.48 -24.59 -10.72
N ALA A 81 4.69 -25.02 -11.95
CA ALA A 81 3.67 -25.66 -12.79
C ALA A 81 3.11 -26.97 -12.20
N LYS A 82 3.87 -27.70 -11.37
CA LYS A 82 3.37 -28.93 -10.73
C LYS A 82 2.41 -28.59 -9.59
N ILE A 83 2.76 -27.59 -8.79
CA ILE A 83 1.88 -27.07 -7.73
C ILE A 83 0.62 -26.48 -8.35
N ASP A 84 0.76 -25.67 -9.39
CA ASP A 84 -0.37 -25.06 -10.11
C ASP A 84 -1.35 -26.11 -10.63
N ALA A 85 -0.85 -27.13 -11.35
CA ALA A 85 -1.69 -28.21 -11.88
C ALA A 85 -2.41 -28.98 -10.76
N ALA A 86 -1.71 -29.28 -9.65
CA ALA A 86 -2.30 -29.96 -8.51
C ALA A 86 -3.39 -29.11 -7.83
N LEU A 87 -3.15 -27.82 -7.66
CA LEU A 87 -4.11 -26.87 -7.07
C LEU A 87 -5.37 -26.77 -7.93
N ARG A 88 -5.22 -26.61 -9.26
CA ARG A 88 -6.33 -26.60 -10.23
C ARG A 88 -7.17 -27.86 -10.15
N GLN A 89 -6.52 -29.03 -10.05
CA GLN A 89 -7.22 -30.29 -9.90
C GLN A 89 -8.02 -30.36 -8.59
N ARG A 90 -7.43 -29.91 -7.47
CA ARG A 90 -8.08 -29.90 -6.15
C ARG A 90 -9.30 -28.98 -6.13
N LEU A 91 -9.15 -27.75 -6.61
CA LEU A 91 -10.24 -26.76 -6.66
C LEU A 91 -11.35 -27.14 -7.64
N ALA A 92 -11.03 -27.85 -8.72
CA ALA A 92 -12.05 -28.37 -9.65
C ALA A 92 -12.83 -29.57 -9.09
N ALA A 93 -12.28 -30.30 -8.11
CA ALA A 93 -12.85 -31.54 -7.60
C ALA A 93 -13.66 -31.36 -6.31
N SER A 94 -13.42 -30.28 -5.56
CA SER A 94 -14.06 -30.03 -4.27
C SER A 94 -14.35 -28.55 -4.05
N HIS A 95 -15.42 -28.25 -3.31
CA HIS A 95 -15.75 -26.91 -2.86
C HIS A 95 -15.18 -26.59 -1.47
N THR A 96 -14.17 -27.34 -1.03
CA THR A 96 -13.48 -27.04 0.24
C THR A 96 -12.81 -25.67 0.15
N LEU A 97 -12.93 -24.87 1.21
CA LEU A 97 -12.25 -23.59 1.29
C LEU A 97 -10.74 -23.79 1.18
N TRP A 98 -10.11 -22.97 0.34
CA TRP A 98 -8.68 -22.80 0.26
C TRP A 98 -8.36 -21.32 0.42
N THR A 99 -7.29 -20.99 1.13
CA THR A 99 -6.85 -19.61 1.33
C THR A 99 -5.38 -19.40 0.99
N ILE A 100 -5.06 -18.20 0.53
CA ILE A 100 -3.71 -17.69 0.32
C ILE A 100 -3.34 -16.92 1.58
N ALA A 101 -2.23 -17.29 2.21
CA ALA A 101 -1.61 -16.55 3.31
C ALA A 101 -0.32 -15.89 2.77
N PRO A 102 -0.39 -14.65 2.27
CA PRO A 102 0.74 -14.03 1.61
C PRO A 102 1.75 -13.42 2.59
N GLU A 103 2.95 -13.14 2.08
CA GLU A 103 3.82 -12.13 2.67
C GLU A 103 3.11 -10.76 2.72
N LYS A 104 3.68 -9.82 3.48
CA LYS A 104 3.11 -8.46 3.55
C LYS A 104 3.34 -7.72 2.25
N PHE A 105 2.32 -7.00 1.76
CA PHE A 105 2.44 -6.12 0.60
C PHE A 105 1.44 -4.95 0.71
N GLU A 106 1.56 -3.98 -0.18
CA GLU A 106 0.60 -2.88 -0.32
C GLU A 106 -0.60 -3.29 -1.17
N LEU A 107 -1.79 -3.39 -0.59
CA LEU A 107 -3.00 -3.83 -1.31
C LEU A 107 -3.38 -2.94 -2.50
N ASN A 108 -3.04 -1.64 -2.45
CA ASN A 108 -3.26 -0.73 -3.57
C ASN A 108 -2.44 -1.05 -4.83
N ARG A 109 -1.46 -1.93 -4.74
CA ARG A 109 -0.71 -2.41 -5.90
C ARG A 109 -1.53 -3.36 -6.78
N LEU A 110 -2.71 -3.80 -6.32
CA LEU A 110 -3.70 -4.52 -7.12
C LEU A 110 -4.65 -3.57 -7.88
N ASP A 111 -4.58 -2.25 -7.67
CA ASP A 111 -5.32 -1.29 -8.50
C ASP A 111 -4.79 -1.37 -9.96
N PRO A 112 -5.66 -1.57 -10.98
CA PRO A 112 -5.27 -1.53 -12.38
C PRO A 112 -4.55 -0.23 -12.80
N ALA A 113 -4.82 0.88 -12.12
CA ALA A 113 -4.17 2.18 -12.34
C ALA A 113 -2.88 2.37 -11.52
N SER A 114 -2.46 1.38 -10.74
CA SER A 114 -1.25 1.48 -9.90
C SER A 114 0.00 1.71 -10.75
N LYS A 115 0.83 2.67 -10.32
CA LYS A 115 2.14 2.94 -10.95
C LYS A 115 3.20 1.89 -10.61
N ASN A 116 2.97 1.08 -9.57
CA ASN A 116 3.87 0.01 -9.14
C ASN A 116 3.07 -1.29 -8.90
N PRO A 117 2.52 -1.90 -9.96
CA PRO A 117 1.61 -3.03 -9.84
C PRO A 117 2.25 -4.23 -9.13
N LEU A 118 1.45 -4.97 -8.36
CA LEU A 118 1.85 -6.25 -7.78
C LEU A 118 1.75 -7.31 -8.87
N LYS A 119 2.88 -7.78 -9.37
CA LYS A 119 2.94 -8.81 -10.42
C LYS A 119 3.09 -10.23 -9.87
N GLN A 120 3.72 -10.34 -8.71
CA GLN A 120 3.91 -11.60 -8.01
C GLN A 120 4.20 -11.33 -6.54
N PHE A 121 3.97 -12.35 -5.70
CA PHE A 121 4.29 -12.33 -4.27
C PHE A 121 4.47 -13.75 -3.75
N LYS A 122 5.12 -13.88 -2.60
CA LYS A 122 5.25 -15.14 -1.88
C LYS A 122 4.04 -15.41 -0.98
N ALA A 123 3.64 -16.66 -0.89
CA ALA A 123 2.55 -17.07 -0.01
C ALA A 123 2.63 -18.53 0.41
N ASP A 124 1.94 -18.83 1.51
CA ASP A 124 1.54 -20.18 1.86
C ASP A 124 0.13 -20.45 1.31
N LEU A 125 -0.12 -21.68 0.85
CA LEU A 125 -1.44 -22.14 0.40
C LEU A 125 -2.03 -23.08 1.43
N VAL A 126 -3.18 -22.68 1.96
CA VAL A 126 -3.81 -23.31 3.12
C VAL A 126 -5.12 -23.97 2.69
N LEU A 127 -5.28 -25.25 3.03
CA LEU A 127 -6.57 -25.94 3.00
C LEU A 127 -7.37 -25.51 4.23
N GLY A 128 -8.45 -24.75 4.02
CA GLY A 128 -9.21 -24.09 5.08
C GLY A 128 -8.86 -22.60 5.21
N HIS A 129 -9.19 -22.03 6.37
CA HIS A 129 -8.97 -20.61 6.66
C HIS A 129 -7.60 -20.38 7.30
N PHE A 130 -6.79 -19.47 6.75
CA PHE A 130 -5.40 -19.26 7.18
C PHE A 130 -5.22 -18.76 8.63
N GLU A 131 -6.14 -17.94 9.14
CA GLU A 131 -6.09 -17.46 10.54
C GLU A 131 -6.79 -18.39 11.55
N GLN A 132 -7.35 -19.51 11.08
CA GLN A 132 -7.98 -20.52 11.93
C GLN A 132 -7.22 -21.85 11.78
N ASP A 133 -7.84 -22.98 12.10
CA ASP A 133 -7.23 -24.31 12.06
C ASP A 133 -7.01 -24.87 10.63
N GLY A 134 -6.77 -23.99 9.65
CA GLY A 134 -6.42 -24.37 8.28
C GLY A 134 -5.07 -25.10 8.22
N LYS A 135 -4.94 -26.05 7.31
CA LYS A 135 -3.70 -26.82 7.12
C LYS A 135 -2.91 -26.25 5.94
N THR A 136 -1.70 -25.76 6.20
CA THR A 136 -0.79 -25.39 5.12
C THR A 136 -0.36 -26.62 4.33
N GLU A 137 -0.60 -26.59 3.03
CA GLU A 137 -0.28 -27.68 2.10
C GLU A 137 0.93 -27.34 1.24
N TYR A 138 1.15 -26.05 0.96
CA TYR A 138 2.32 -25.55 0.23
C TYR A 138 2.87 -24.31 0.94
N HIS A 139 4.19 -24.24 1.08
CA HIS A 139 4.88 -23.13 1.72
C HIS A 139 5.68 -22.31 0.70
N ASP A 140 5.77 -21.01 0.92
CA ASP A 140 6.61 -20.06 0.16
C ASP A 140 6.49 -20.19 -1.37
N VAL A 141 5.27 -20.45 -1.85
CA VAL A 141 5.01 -20.51 -3.29
C VAL A 141 4.99 -19.10 -3.86
N THR A 142 5.44 -18.97 -5.12
CA THR A 142 5.30 -17.70 -5.84
C THR A 142 3.96 -17.69 -6.56
N ILE A 143 3.06 -16.80 -6.14
CA ILE A 143 1.83 -16.47 -6.85
C ILE A 143 2.15 -15.41 -7.91
N VAL A 144 1.69 -15.62 -9.13
CA VAL A 144 1.78 -14.66 -10.23
C VAL A 144 0.39 -14.12 -10.52
N VAL A 145 0.25 -12.80 -10.51
CA VAL A 145 -1.01 -12.11 -10.80
C VAL A 145 -1.16 -11.98 -12.31
N ASP A 146 -2.17 -12.62 -12.88
CA ASP A 146 -2.43 -12.63 -14.32
C ASP A 146 -3.26 -11.41 -14.72
N GLN A 147 -4.45 -11.26 -14.16
CA GLN A 147 -5.36 -10.16 -14.46
C GLN A 147 -6.16 -9.72 -13.24
N ILE A 148 -6.30 -8.41 -13.04
CA ILE A 148 -7.20 -7.86 -12.03
C ILE A 148 -8.62 -7.83 -12.62
N GLU A 149 -9.53 -8.59 -12.03
CA GLU A 149 -10.94 -8.66 -12.45
C GLU A 149 -11.80 -7.61 -11.77
N PHE A 150 -11.47 -7.28 -10.52
CA PHE A 150 -12.21 -6.31 -9.73
C PHE A 150 -11.32 -5.64 -8.69
N TYR A 151 -11.46 -4.34 -8.52
CA TYR A 151 -10.80 -3.56 -7.48
C TYR A 151 -11.69 -2.39 -7.06
N LEU A 152 -12.04 -2.33 -5.77
CA LEU A 152 -12.88 -1.28 -5.20
C LEU A 152 -12.48 -1.01 -3.75
N LYS A 153 -12.42 0.25 -3.36
CA LYS A 153 -12.35 0.67 -1.95
C LYS A 153 -13.75 0.62 -1.33
N LEU A 154 -13.89 -0.02 -0.17
CA LEU A 154 -15.15 -0.22 0.56
C LEU A 154 -15.54 0.98 1.42
#